data_AF-A0AB73KB26-F1
#
_entry.id   AF-A0AB73KB26-F1
#
_cell.length_a   1.000
_cell.length_b   1.000
_cell.length_c   1.000
_cell.angle_alpha   90.00
_cell.angle_beta   90.00
_cell.angle_gamma   90.00
#
_symmetry.space_group_name_H-M   'P 1'
#
loop_
_entity.id
_entity.type
_entity.pdbx_description
1 polymer ?
#
loop_
_entity_poly.entity_id
_entity_poly.type
_entity_poly.pdbx_seq_one_letter_code
_entity_poly.pdbx_strand_id
1 'polypeptide(L)'
;MTAEGIRNPTIDTPLRKQHVRAERFLRPDGSWHGTARDRRSGEEVPLTDIAVYGGRLPWKQSITKPLRLHLVYALVVDGDRLTGKAKAGRLPAATVTGERADAAEPEPGVLS
;
A
#
# COMPACT_ATOMS: atom_id res chain seq x y z
N MET A 1 2.57 18.43 2.41
CA MET A 1 2.45 17.09 1.79
C MET A 1 2.15 16.10 2.91
N THR A 2 0.98 15.45 2.93
CA THR A 2 0.59 14.57 4.05
C THR A 2 0.72 13.11 3.62
N ALA A 3 1.71 12.40 4.18
CA ALA A 3 1.92 10.98 3.95
C ALA A 3 0.96 10.09 4.79
N GLU A 4 0.34 10.67 5.82
CA GLU A 4 -0.73 10.05 6.59
C GLU A 4 -2.02 9.92 5.78
N GLY A 5 -2.85 8.96 6.18
CA GLY A 5 -4.18 8.74 5.63
C GLY A 5 -4.27 7.53 4.71
N ILE A 6 -5.47 7.37 4.18
CA ILE A 6 -5.92 6.17 3.47
C ILE A 6 -5.69 6.39 1.98
N ARG A 7 -5.09 5.40 1.32
CA ARG A 7 -4.93 5.40 -0.14
C ARG A 7 -5.38 4.07 -0.71
N ASN A 8 -5.86 4.12 -1.95
CA ASN A 8 -6.28 2.94 -2.70
C ASN A 8 -5.27 2.62 -3.82
N PRO A 9 -4.05 2.16 -3.53
CA PRO A 9 -3.13 1.74 -4.58
C PRO A 9 -3.66 0.53 -5.36
N THR A 10 -3.61 0.64 -6.68
CA THR A 10 -3.68 -0.48 -7.60
C THR A 10 -2.27 -0.92 -7.95
N ILE A 11 -2.00 -2.22 -7.78
CA ILE A 11 -0.72 -2.85 -8.07
C ILE A 11 -0.93 -3.78 -9.26
N ASP A 12 -0.34 -3.44 -10.41
CA ASP A 12 -0.43 -4.24 -11.62
C ASP A 12 0.73 -5.24 -11.67
N THR A 13 0.52 -6.43 -11.08
CA THR A 13 1.52 -7.51 -11.13
C THR A 13 1.22 -8.46 -12.31
N PRO A 14 2.25 -9.10 -12.91
CA PRO A 14 2.03 -10.12 -13.95
C PRO A 14 1.15 -11.30 -13.52
N LEU A 15 1.03 -11.53 -12.21
CA LEU A 15 0.16 -12.55 -11.64
C LEU A 15 -1.30 -12.07 -11.59
N ARG A 16 -1.53 -10.81 -11.17
CA ARG A 16 -2.87 -10.20 -11.03
C ARG A 16 -2.79 -8.70 -10.71
N LYS A 17 -3.85 -7.96 -11.06
CA LYS A 17 -4.14 -6.64 -10.47
C LYS A 17 -4.63 -6.80 -9.03
N GLN A 18 -3.99 -6.12 -8.09
CA GLN A 18 -4.39 -6.04 -6.69
C GLN A 18 -4.89 -4.64 -6.35
N HIS A 19 -6.08 -4.56 -5.76
CA HIS A 19 -6.64 -3.34 -5.20
C HIS A 19 -6.46 -3.39 -3.70
N VAL A 20 -5.59 -2.52 -3.19
CA VAL A 20 -5.19 -2.51 -1.79
C VAL A 20 -5.67 -1.21 -1.17
N ARG A 21 -6.19 -1.28 0.06
CA ARG A 21 -6.43 -0.10 0.90
C ARG A 21 -5.29 0.01 1.89
N ALA A 22 -4.41 0.98 1.69
CA ALA A 22 -3.25 1.21 2.53
C ALA A 22 -3.54 2.37 3.49
N GLU A 23 -3.57 2.06 4.78
CA GLU A 23 -3.67 3.05 5.85
C GLU A 23 -2.27 3.31 6.41
N ARG A 24 -1.96 4.59 6.68
CA ARG A 24 -0.71 4.98 7.31
C ARG A 24 -0.94 6.10 8.32
N PHE A 25 -0.23 6.03 9.44
CA PHE A 25 -0.24 7.05 10.48
C PHE A 25 1.15 7.21 11.10
N LEU A 26 1.51 8.45 11.42
CA LEU A 26 2.73 8.77 12.16
C LEU A 26 2.43 8.69 13.65
N ARG A 27 3.21 7.89 14.38
CA ARG A 27 3.10 7.84 15.83
C ARG A 27 3.79 9.04 16.48
N PRO A 28 3.42 9.41 17.71
CA PRO A 28 4.09 10.47 18.46
C PRO A 28 5.60 10.26 18.67
N ASP A 29 6.06 9.01 18.60
CA ASP A 29 7.49 8.64 18.68
C ASP A 29 8.26 8.85 17.36
N GLY A 30 7.60 9.36 16.32
CA GLY A 30 8.18 9.57 14.99
C GLY A 30 8.22 8.33 14.10
N SER A 31 7.72 7.17 14.56
CA SER A 31 7.66 5.94 13.77
C SER A 31 6.41 5.89 12.88
N TRP A 32 6.59 5.45 11.65
CA TRP A 32 5.48 5.23 10.72
C TRP A 32 4.90 3.83 10.88
N HIS A 33 3.58 3.77 10.96
CA HIS A 33 2.83 2.53 10.98
C HIS A 33 1.80 2.52 9.86
N GLY A 34 1.45 1.32 9.40
CA GLY A 34 0.41 1.16 8.42
C GLY A 34 0.08 -0.28 8.12
N THR A 35 -1.10 -0.49 7.56
CA THR A 35 -1.61 -1.79 7.13
C THR A 35 -2.14 -1.65 5.71
N ALA A 36 -2.05 -2.73 4.95
CA ALA A 36 -2.62 -2.81 3.62
C ALA A 36 -3.57 -4.00 3.57
N ARG A 37 -4.83 -3.72 3.26
CA ARG A 37 -5.88 -4.73 3.16
C ARG A 37 -6.20 -4.98 1.68
N ASP A 38 -6.10 -6.23 1.25
CA ASP A 38 -6.56 -6.64 -0.09
C ASP A 38 -8.10 -6.61 -0.11
N ARG A 39 -8.69 -5.85 -1.05
CA ARG A 39 -10.16 -5.69 -1.12
C ARG A 39 -10.91 -6.97 -1.47
N ARG A 40 -10.25 -7.98 -2.04
CA ARG A 40 -10.91 -9.22 -2.49
C ARG A 40 -10.82 -10.32 -1.45
N SER A 41 -9.65 -10.54 -0.87
CA SER A 41 -9.47 -11.57 0.16
C SER A 41 -9.77 -11.06 1.56
N GLY A 42 -9.77 -9.74 1.76
CA GLY A 42 -9.80 -9.12 3.09
C GLY A 42 -8.51 -9.33 3.88
N GLU A 43 -7.48 -9.94 3.28
CA GLU A 43 -6.19 -10.19 3.92
C GLU A 43 -5.52 -8.87 4.25
N GLU A 44 -5.16 -8.70 5.52
CA GLU A 44 -4.43 -7.55 6.00
C GLU A 44 -2.95 -7.90 6.15
N VAL A 45 -2.10 -7.08 5.56
CA VAL A 45 -0.65 -7.25 5.57
C VAL A 45 -0.02 -5.98 6.13
N PRO A 46 0.75 -6.06 7.23
CA PRO A 46 1.39 -4.89 7.80
C PRO A 46 2.42 -4.31 6.83
N LEU A 47 2.51 -2.98 6.81
CA LEU A 47 3.59 -2.26 6.17
C LEU A 47 4.76 -2.22 7.14
N THR A 48 5.93 -2.67 6.70
CA THR A 48 7.16 -2.61 7.48
C THR A 48 8.17 -1.70 6.81
N ASP A 49 9.18 -1.25 7.55
CA ASP A 49 10.24 -0.36 7.06
C ASP A 49 9.70 0.89 6.33
N ILE A 50 8.61 1.46 6.85
CA ILE A 50 8.03 2.67 6.28
C ILE A 50 8.97 3.84 6.58
N ALA A 51 9.39 4.55 5.55
CA ALA A 51 10.14 5.79 5.69
C ALA A 51 9.51 6.89 4.84
N VAL A 52 9.58 8.14 5.30
CA VAL A 52 9.11 9.32 4.56
C VAL A 52 10.21 10.35 4.47
N TYR A 53 10.66 10.65 3.25
CA TYR A 53 11.70 11.65 3.02
C TYR A 53 11.59 12.24 1.62
N GLY A 54 11.53 13.57 1.52
CA GLY A 54 11.53 14.27 0.22
C GLY A 54 10.45 13.76 -0.76
N GLY A 55 9.23 13.50 -0.27
CA GLY A 55 8.12 12.96 -1.07
C GLY A 55 8.22 11.47 -1.40
N ARG A 56 9.31 10.79 -1.03
CA ARG A 56 9.46 9.34 -1.17
C ARG A 56 8.84 8.63 0.02
N LEU A 57 8.17 7.52 -0.28
CA LEU A 57 7.50 6.64 0.67
C LEU A 57 7.84 5.18 0.32
N PRO A 58 9.06 4.70 0.61
CA PRO A 58 9.32 3.28 0.58
C PRO A 58 8.65 2.56 1.75
N TRP A 59 8.22 1.34 1.51
CA TRP A 59 7.84 0.38 2.54
C TRP A 59 8.08 -1.05 2.04
N LYS A 60 7.94 -2.02 2.92
CA LYS A 60 7.95 -3.45 2.59
C LYS A 60 6.68 -4.14 3.06
N GLN A 61 6.35 -5.24 2.40
CA GLN A 61 5.29 -6.16 2.83
C GLN A 61 5.74 -7.59 2.62
N SER A 62 5.31 -8.48 3.52
CA SER A 62 5.55 -9.91 3.40
C SER A 62 4.22 -10.63 3.27
N ILE A 63 3.89 -11.03 2.05
CA ILE A 63 2.70 -11.86 1.77
C ILE A 63 3.13 -13.31 1.98
N THR A 64 2.31 -14.11 2.66
CA THR A 64 2.65 -15.51 2.95
C THR A 64 1.77 -16.52 2.22
N LYS A 65 0.65 -16.09 1.64
CA LYS A 65 -0.32 -16.94 0.92
C LYS A 65 -0.81 -16.30 -0.38
N PRO A 66 -1.10 -17.09 -1.43
CA PRO A 66 -0.80 -18.51 -1.58
C PRO A 66 0.71 -18.78 -1.81
N LEU A 67 1.50 -17.74 -2.11
CA LEU A 67 2.95 -17.81 -2.30
C LEU A 67 3.63 -16.80 -1.37
N ARG A 68 4.75 -17.19 -0.77
CA ARG A 68 5.57 -16.28 0.04
C ARG A 68 6.29 -15.28 -0.85
N LEU A 69 5.95 -14.00 -0.70
CA LEU A 69 6.55 -12.90 -1.45
C LEU A 69 6.98 -11.79 -0.48
N HIS A 70 8.22 -11.32 -0.66
CA HIS A 70 8.72 -10.12 0.00
C HIS A 70 8.69 -8.98 -1.01
N LEU A 71 7.73 -8.08 -0.83
CA LEU A 71 7.50 -6.94 -1.69
C LEU A 71 8.22 -5.72 -1.15
N VAL A 72 9.01 -5.08 -1.99
CA VAL A 72 9.64 -3.79 -1.71
C VAL A 72 8.98 -2.75 -2.59
N TYR A 73 8.43 -1.73 -1.96
CA TYR A 73 7.75 -0.63 -2.63
C TYR A 73 8.65 0.61 -2.60
N ALA A 74 8.76 1.28 -3.74
CA ALA A 74 9.40 2.57 -3.86
C ALA A 74 8.37 3.53 -4.46
N LEU A 75 7.67 4.26 -3.59
CA LEU A 75 6.58 5.15 -3.97
C LEU A 75 6.97 6.61 -3.79
N VAL A 76 6.29 7.47 -4.54
CA VAL A 76 6.34 8.93 -4.47
C VAL A 76 4.93 9.42 -4.21
N VAL A 77 4.80 10.26 -3.19
CA VAL A 77 3.59 10.98 -2.84
C VAL A 77 3.70 12.39 -3.41
N ASP A 78 2.79 12.73 -4.32
CA ASP A 78 2.64 14.09 -4.85
C ASP A 78 1.19 14.53 -4.66
N GLY A 79 0.97 15.39 -3.66
CA GLY A 79 -0.38 15.74 -3.19
C GLY A 79 -1.20 14.50 -2.86
N ASP A 80 -2.25 14.28 -3.63
CA ASP A 80 -3.20 13.18 -3.48
C ASP A 80 -2.82 11.93 -4.29
N ARG A 81 -1.83 12.07 -5.18
CA ARG A 81 -1.37 10.98 -6.04
C ARG A 81 -0.23 10.21 -5.36
N LEU A 82 -0.27 8.89 -5.49
CA LEU A 82 0.75 7.95 -5.07
C LEU A 82 1.20 7.19 -6.32
N THR A 83 2.47 7.27 -6.68
CA THR A 83 3.00 6.53 -7.85
C THR A 83 4.29 5.83 -7.51
N GLY A 84 4.62 4.74 -8.20
CA GLY A 84 5.90 4.10 -8.03
C GLY A 84 5.92 2.67 -8.52
N LYS A 85 6.79 1.86 -7.92
CA LYS A 85 6.94 0.46 -8.29
C LYS A 85 6.98 -0.45 -7.06
N ALA A 86 6.43 -1.64 -7.22
CA ALA A 86 6.58 -2.76 -6.30
C ALA A 86 7.47 -3.83 -6.95
N LYS A 87 8.41 -4.39 -6.19
CA LYS A 87 9.31 -5.46 -6.65
C LYS A 87 9.26 -6.63 -5.68
N ALA A 88 9.26 -7.85 -6.20
CA ALA A 88 9.43 -9.07 -5.42
C ALA A 88 10.48 -9.97 -6.06
N GLY A 89 11.67 -10.02 -5.47
CA GLY A 89 12.75 -10.89 -5.93
C GLY A 89 13.03 -10.75 -7.43
N ARG A 90 12.89 -11.87 -8.17
CA ARG A 90 13.14 -11.96 -9.62
C ARG A 90 11.93 -11.64 -10.49
N LEU A 91 10.78 -11.31 -9.90
CA LEU A 91 9.60 -10.93 -10.68
C LEU A 91 9.79 -9.54 -11.31
N PRO A 92 9.21 -9.31 -12.51
CA PRO A 92 9.14 -7.98 -13.08
C PRO A 92 8.54 -6.98 -12.09
N ALA A 93 9.05 -5.75 -12.09
CA ALA A 93 8.52 -4.71 -11.25
C ALA A 93 7.07 -4.40 -11.65
N ALA A 94 6.17 -4.39 -10.68
CA ALA A 94 4.78 -3.98 -10.84
C ALA A 94 4.67 -2.46 -10.71
N THR A 95 3.84 -1.85 -11.56
CA THR A 95 3.51 -0.43 -11.44
C THR A 95 2.51 -0.24 -10.32
N VAL A 96 2.73 0.76 -9.49
CA VAL A 96 1.84 1.15 -8.41
C VAL A 96 1.33 2.56 -8.68
N THR A 97 0.01 2.71 -8.70
CA THR A 97 -0.67 3.99 -8.75
C THR A 97 -1.80 3.99 -7.74
N GLY A 98 -1.94 5.06 -6.98
CA GLY A 98 -3.03 5.21 -6.03
C GLY A 98 -3.40 6.68 -5.89
N GLU A 99 -4.63 6.90 -5.45
CA GLU A 99 -5.15 8.22 -5.13
C GLU A 99 -5.52 8.24 -3.64
N ARG A 100 -5.60 9.44 -3.06
CA ARG A 100 -6.12 9.62 -1.71
C ARG A 100 -7.57 9.16 -1.72
N ALA A 101 -7.89 8.25 -0.81
CA ALA A 101 -9.28 7.92 -0.54
C ALA A 101 -9.79 8.89 0.52
N ASP A 102 -10.98 9.44 0.32
CA ASP A 102 -11.70 10.03 1.44
C ASP A 102 -11.89 8.96 2.52
N ALA A 103 -11.78 9.34 3.79
CA ALA A 103 -11.75 8.41 4.92
C ALA A 103 -12.97 7.47 5.03
N ALA A 104 -14.03 7.74 4.24
CA ALA A 104 -15.23 6.94 4.12
C ALA A 104 -15.37 6.31 2.72
N GLU A 105 -14.68 5.19 2.46
CA GLU A 105 -15.18 4.24 1.45
C GLU A 105 -15.78 3.04 2.22
N PRO A 106 -17.08 2.76 2.08
CA PRO A 106 -17.75 1.73 2.86
C PRO A 106 -17.21 0.34 2.53
N GLU A 107 -17.08 -0.49 3.57
CA GLU A 107 -16.84 -1.94 3.46
C GLU A 107 -17.76 -2.53 2.36
N PRO A 108 -17.24 -3.21 1.34
CA PRO A 108 -18.09 -3.88 0.36
C PRO A 108 -18.71 -5.11 1.04
N GLY A 109 -19.86 -4.95 1.68
CA GLY A 109 -20.53 -6.11 2.31
C GLY A 109 -21.64 -5.88 3.32
N VAL A 110 -22.14 -4.66 3.56
CA VAL A 110 -23.40 -4.50 4.33
C VAL A 110 -24.54 -4.25 3.34
N LEU A 111 -25.03 -5.33 2.75
CA LEU A 111 -26.38 -5.35 2.19
C LEU A 111 -27.35 -5.49 3.38
N SER A 112 -28.21 -4.49 3.55
CA SER A 112 -29.40 -4.55 4.40
C SER A 112 -30.38 -5.61 3.94
#